data_AF-A0A6C0H9U4-F1
#
_entry.id   AF-A0A6C0H9U4-F1
#
_cell.length_a   1.000
_cell.length_b   1.000
_cell.length_c   1.000
_cell.angle_alpha   90.00
_cell.angle_beta   90.00
_cell.angle_gamma   90.00
#
_symmetry.space_group_name_H-M   'P 1'
#
loop_
_entity.id
_entity.type
_entity.pdbx_description
1 polymer ?
#
loop_
_entity_poly.entity_id
_entity_poly.type
_entity_poly.pdbx_seq_one_letter_code
_entity_poly.pdbx_strand_id
1 'polypeptide(L)'
;MILSIRRLSGAEHCNIKINNLFNIYKILDIIISNLDPYSTFSILSEENKLLLEFLIDDNTTELVNYITNIYNSSTINHTLYIIIEEYFDDKNRSLQEYQNYLKSLNYYECIILARQTDLSIRNKHLLIKILTKYGSMLKFLNEEIKKDKKLVLIAVTNYPLALEDASEELKNDKEIVLAAVTKNGEAIYYASEECIGDYEIVLAAVKNYPLALEDASEELRNNKEIVLAAVTKNGKTLYYASDECIEDYEIVLAAVKNYGNALKWVSEELKKNKEIVLEAIKQDYTAYQYVSEELKNDRDILLVVNKK
;
A
#
# COMPACT_ATOMS: atom_id res chain seq x y z
N MET A 1 0.21 -37.10 -14.24
CA MET A 1 -0.22 -35.95 -13.41
C MET A 1 0.44 -36.03 -12.04
N ILE A 2 0.88 -34.89 -11.50
CA ILE A 2 1.46 -34.76 -10.16
C ILE A 2 0.52 -33.87 -9.33
N LEU A 3 0.11 -34.36 -8.17
CA LEU A 3 -0.64 -33.58 -7.19
C LEU A 3 0.35 -33.07 -6.14
N SER A 4 0.55 -31.76 -6.08
CA SER A 4 1.43 -31.10 -5.11
C SER A 4 0.60 -30.52 -3.97
N ILE A 5 0.64 -31.15 -2.81
CA ILE A 5 -0.04 -30.66 -1.62
C ILE A 5 0.92 -29.76 -0.87
N ARG A 6 0.50 -28.55 -0.54
CA ARG A 6 1.31 -27.58 0.20
C ARG A 6 0.49 -26.96 1.33
N ARG A 7 1.05 -26.94 2.53
CA ARG A 7 0.44 -26.23 3.65
C ARG A 7 0.86 -24.75 3.59
N LEU A 8 -0.08 -23.82 3.68
CA LEU A 8 0.23 -22.38 3.54
C LEU A 8 1.07 -21.84 4.71
N SER A 9 0.96 -22.47 5.89
CA SER A 9 1.64 -22.10 7.12
C SER A 9 3.02 -22.76 7.32
N GLY A 10 3.50 -23.61 6.41
CA GLY A 10 4.75 -24.38 6.60
C GLY A 10 5.53 -24.68 5.31
N ALA A 11 6.78 -25.16 5.46
CA ALA A 11 7.63 -25.64 4.36
C ALA A 11 7.25 -27.06 3.86
N GLU A 12 6.21 -27.64 4.46
CA GLU A 12 5.73 -28.99 4.19
C GLU A 12 5.03 -29.03 2.83
N HIS A 13 5.59 -29.84 1.94
CA HIS A 13 5.03 -30.13 0.64
C HIS A 13 5.11 -31.63 0.36
N CYS A 14 4.05 -32.18 -0.21
CA CYS A 14 3.99 -33.57 -0.64
C CYS A 14 3.64 -33.61 -2.13
N ASN A 15 4.40 -34.36 -2.91
CA ASN A 15 4.11 -34.58 -4.32
C ASN A 15 3.64 -36.02 -4.52
N ILE A 16 2.39 -36.19 -4.94
CA ILE A 16 1.78 -37.48 -5.21
C ILE A 16 1.69 -37.64 -6.72
N LYS A 17 2.39 -38.64 -7.27
CA LYS A 17 2.27 -38.98 -8.68
C LYS A 17 1.04 -39.85 -8.91
N ILE A 18 0.06 -39.33 -9.65
CA ILE A 18 -1.16 -40.05 -10.01
C ILE A 18 -0.92 -40.78 -11.32
N ASN A 19 -0.71 -42.09 -11.23
CA ASN A 19 -0.49 -42.98 -12.38
C ASN A 19 -1.79 -43.65 -12.85
N ASN A 20 -2.83 -43.72 -12.00
CA ASN A 20 -4.11 -44.34 -12.29
C ASN A 20 -5.23 -43.62 -11.52
N LEU A 21 -6.33 -43.28 -12.20
CA LEU A 21 -7.50 -42.60 -11.64
C LEU A 21 -8.28 -43.44 -10.60
N PHE A 22 -8.15 -44.77 -10.62
CA PHE A 22 -8.95 -45.66 -9.77
C PHE A 22 -8.81 -45.38 -8.26
N ASN A 23 -7.70 -44.78 -7.84
CA ASN A 23 -7.42 -44.48 -6.43
C ASN A 23 -7.56 -43.00 -6.10
N ILE A 24 -8.05 -42.15 -7.00
CA ILE A 24 -8.07 -40.71 -6.74
C ILE A 24 -9.02 -40.34 -5.60
N TYR A 25 -10.19 -40.98 -5.54
CA TYR A 25 -11.09 -40.89 -4.39
C TYR A 25 -10.39 -41.28 -3.10
N LYS A 26 -9.70 -42.43 -3.08
CA LYS A 26 -8.98 -42.89 -1.88
C LYS A 26 -7.83 -41.95 -1.47
N ILE A 27 -7.10 -41.40 -2.44
CA ILE A 27 -6.01 -40.45 -2.17
C ILE A 27 -6.60 -39.17 -1.56
N LEU A 28 -7.67 -38.63 -2.13
CA LEU A 28 -8.35 -37.44 -1.60
C LEU A 28 -9.01 -37.72 -0.26
N ASP A 29 -9.64 -38.88 -0.08
CA ASP A 29 -10.20 -39.32 1.20
C ASP A 29 -9.12 -39.39 2.27
N ILE A 30 -7.94 -39.97 1.97
CA ILE A 30 -6.81 -40.01 2.90
C ILE A 30 -6.33 -38.59 3.21
N ILE A 31 -6.18 -37.72 2.20
CA ILE A 31 -5.78 -36.34 2.41
C ILE A 31 -6.81 -35.68 3.34
N ILE A 32 -8.08 -35.62 2.94
CA ILE A 32 -9.19 -34.98 3.67
C ILE A 32 -9.33 -35.53 5.09
N SER A 33 -9.22 -36.85 5.28
CA SER A 33 -9.33 -37.50 6.60
C SER A 33 -8.17 -37.19 7.54
N ASN A 34 -7.05 -36.70 7.02
CA ASN A 34 -5.87 -36.29 7.80
C ASN A 34 -5.75 -34.77 7.95
N LEU A 35 -6.76 -34.02 7.48
CA LEU A 35 -6.79 -32.57 7.59
C LEU A 35 -7.60 -32.16 8.81
N ASP A 36 -7.19 -31.08 9.46
CA ASP A 36 -7.98 -30.54 10.55
C ASP A 36 -9.36 -30.15 10.03
N PRO A 37 -10.45 -30.36 10.79
CA PRO A 37 -11.83 -30.05 10.39
C PRO A 37 -12.05 -28.60 9.93
N TYR A 38 -11.09 -27.73 10.25
CA TYR A 38 -11.09 -26.32 9.95
C TYR A 38 -10.10 -25.94 8.84
N SER A 39 -9.79 -26.87 7.95
CA SER A 39 -8.93 -26.64 6.79
C SER A 39 -9.76 -26.19 5.58
N THR A 40 -9.31 -25.20 4.81
CA THR A 40 -9.84 -24.89 3.46
C THR A 40 -8.89 -25.38 2.38
N PHE A 41 -9.41 -25.58 1.15
CA PHE A 41 -8.61 -25.98 -0.01
C PHE A 41 -8.75 -25.03 -1.19
N SER A 42 -7.61 -24.57 -1.70
CA SER A 42 -7.55 -23.90 -3.00
C SER A 42 -6.76 -24.73 -4.00
N ILE A 43 -7.25 -24.76 -5.25
CA ILE A 43 -6.60 -25.41 -6.38
C ILE A 43 -5.95 -24.35 -7.27
N LEU A 44 -4.63 -24.43 -7.42
CA LEU A 44 -3.90 -23.60 -8.39
C LEU A 44 -3.39 -24.44 -9.57
N SER A 45 -3.32 -23.80 -10.73
CA SER A 45 -2.59 -24.32 -11.90
C SER A 45 -1.09 -24.11 -11.76
N GLU A 46 -0.31 -24.68 -12.69
CA GLU A 46 1.15 -24.47 -12.77
C GLU A 46 1.55 -23.00 -12.93
N GLU A 47 0.66 -22.15 -13.44
CA GLU A 47 0.86 -20.70 -13.57
C GLU A 47 0.38 -19.92 -12.33
N ASN A 48 0.12 -20.60 -11.20
CA ASN A 48 -0.47 -20.03 -9.97
C ASN A 48 -1.84 -19.35 -10.18
N LYS A 49 -2.51 -19.60 -11.30
CA LYS A 49 -3.88 -19.11 -11.51
C LYS A 49 -4.82 -19.93 -10.65
N LEU A 50 -5.63 -19.26 -9.82
CA LEU A 50 -6.70 -19.87 -9.04
C LEU A 50 -7.70 -20.52 -10.00
N LEU A 51 -7.84 -21.83 -9.89
CA LEU A 51 -8.76 -22.60 -10.71
C LEU A 51 -10.10 -22.76 -9.96
N LEU A 52 -10.04 -23.12 -8.68
CA LEU A 52 -11.21 -23.39 -7.81
C LEU A 52 -10.87 -23.13 -6.33
N GLU A 53 -11.85 -22.65 -5.55
CA GLU A 53 -11.80 -22.44 -4.08
C GLU A 53 -12.90 -23.32 -3.44
N PHE A 54 -12.55 -24.23 -2.50
CA PHE A 54 -13.50 -25.22 -1.94
C PHE A 54 -13.53 -25.28 -0.41
N LEU A 55 -14.73 -25.58 0.11
CA LEU A 55 -15.03 -26.03 1.49
C LEU A 55 -15.10 -27.57 1.53
N ILE A 56 -14.64 -28.19 2.61
CA ILE A 56 -14.48 -29.66 2.71
C ILE A 56 -15.80 -30.46 2.73
N ASP A 57 -16.95 -29.90 3.10
CA ASP A 57 -18.08 -30.78 3.46
C ASP A 57 -19.09 -31.13 2.35
N ASP A 58 -19.01 -30.59 1.12
CA ASP A 58 -20.01 -30.93 0.08
C ASP A 58 -19.48 -31.31 -1.31
N ASN A 59 -18.17 -31.18 -1.61
CA ASN A 59 -17.73 -31.18 -3.01
C ASN A 59 -16.57 -32.13 -3.39
N THR A 60 -16.33 -33.22 -2.63
CA THR A 60 -15.35 -34.27 -3.03
C THR A 60 -15.63 -34.80 -4.44
N THR A 61 -16.90 -34.89 -4.82
CA THR A 61 -17.32 -35.30 -6.17
C THR A 61 -16.93 -34.30 -7.25
N GLU A 62 -17.08 -32.99 -7.01
CA GLU A 62 -16.67 -31.96 -7.98
C GLU A 62 -15.16 -31.90 -8.13
N LEU A 63 -14.43 -32.00 -7.02
CA LEU A 63 -12.97 -32.08 -7.00
C LEU A 63 -12.47 -33.26 -7.82
N VAL A 64 -13.07 -34.44 -7.63
CA VAL A 64 -12.69 -35.63 -8.40
C VAL A 64 -13.06 -35.50 -9.86
N ASN A 65 -14.22 -34.94 -10.19
CA ASN A 65 -14.62 -34.70 -11.58
C ASN A 65 -13.64 -33.74 -12.27
N TYR A 66 -13.24 -32.66 -11.60
CA TYR A 66 -12.27 -31.71 -12.12
C TYR A 66 -10.91 -32.38 -12.38
N ILE A 67 -10.37 -33.11 -11.40
CA ILE A 67 -9.08 -33.77 -11.56
C ILE A 67 -9.13 -34.89 -12.61
N THR A 68 -10.26 -35.62 -12.70
CA THR A 68 -10.51 -36.64 -13.72
C THR A 68 -10.54 -36.03 -15.12
N ASN A 69 -11.22 -34.89 -15.28
CA ASN A 69 -11.25 -34.15 -16.54
C ASN A 69 -9.85 -33.67 -16.95
N ILE A 70 -9.04 -33.16 -16.02
CA ILE A 70 -7.64 -32.79 -16.30
C ILE A 70 -6.82 -34.00 -16.72
N TYR A 71 -6.88 -35.10 -15.95
CA TYR A 71 -6.15 -36.34 -16.26
C TYR A 71 -6.48 -36.88 -17.66
N ASN A 72 -7.75 -36.78 -18.07
CA ASN A 72 -8.22 -37.27 -19.36
C ASN A 72 -7.98 -36.28 -20.52
N SER A 73 -7.76 -34.99 -20.26
CA SER A 73 -7.74 -33.94 -21.29
C SER A 73 -6.36 -33.54 -21.80
N SER A 74 -5.25 -34.01 -21.23
CA SER A 74 -3.92 -33.54 -21.64
C SER A 74 -2.83 -34.60 -21.80
N THR A 75 -1.89 -34.30 -22.69
CA THR A 75 -0.62 -34.99 -22.94
C THR A 75 0.54 -34.47 -22.07
N ILE A 76 0.24 -33.65 -21.04
CA ILE A 76 1.24 -32.91 -20.25
C ILE A 76 1.10 -33.28 -18.76
N ASN A 77 2.22 -33.28 -18.03
CA ASN A 77 2.21 -33.38 -16.58
C ASN A 77 1.57 -32.12 -15.99
N HIS A 78 0.37 -32.23 -15.41
CA HIS A 78 -0.19 -31.18 -14.58
C HIS A 78 0.30 -31.29 -13.14
N THR A 79 0.73 -30.18 -12.57
CA THR A 79 0.96 -29.98 -11.14
C THR A 79 -0.22 -29.24 -10.53
N LEU A 80 -0.92 -29.87 -9.59
CA LEU A 80 -2.07 -29.27 -8.92
C LEU A 80 -1.71 -28.92 -7.48
N TYR A 81 -1.86 -27.66 -7.08
CA TYR A 81 -1.59 -27.23 -5.70
C TYR A 81 -2.81 -27.39 -4.83
N ILE A 82 -2.73 -28.16 -3.75
CA ILE A 82 -3.74 -28.17 -2.67
C ILE A 82 -3.19 -27.32 -1.54
N ILE A 83 -3.81 -26.15 -1.32
CA ILE A 83 -3.42 -25.22 -0.24
C ILE A 83 -4.33 -25.42 0.96
N ILE A 84 -3.77 -25.79 2.11
CA ILE A 84 -4.47 -25.92 3.40
C ILE A 84 -4.46 -24.57 4.13
N GLU A 85 -5.60 -23.93 4.35
CA GLU A 85 -5.72 -22.86 5.36
C GLU A 85 -6.46 -23.38 6.60
N GLU A 86 -5.77 -23.45 7.73
CA GLU A 86 -6.43 -23.65 9.02
C GLU A 86 -7.11 -22.34 9.46
N TYR A 87 -8.41 -22.41 9.71
CA TYR A 87 -9.11 -21.41 10.50
C TYR A 87 -9.33 -21.93 11.91
N PHE A 88 -9.35 -21.05 12.91
CA PHE A 88 -9.71 -21.42 14.27
C PHE A 88 -10.96 -20.63 14.67
N ASP A 89 -11.97 -21.38 15.11
CA ASP A 89 -13.24 -20.84 15.59
C ASP A 89 -13.54 -21.48 16.95
N ASP A 90 -13.49 -20.67 18.01
CA ASP A 90 -13.78 -21.07 19.38
C ASP A 90 -15.24 -21.53 19.56
N LYS A 91 -16.11 -21.26 18.58
CA LYS A 91 -17.52 -21.61 18.58
C LYS A 91 -17.86 -22.83 17.71
N ASN A 92 -16.85 -23.53 17.17
CA ASN A 92 -17.01 -24.73 16.34
C ASN A 92 -18.03 -24.55 15.18
N ARG A 93 -18.04 -23.38 14.51
CA ARG A 93 -18.92 -23.16 13.35
C ARG A 93 -18.46 -24.00 12.15
N SER A 94 -19.40 -24.38 11.29
CA SER A 94 -19.04 -24.90 9.96
C SER A 94 -18.28 -23.84 9.16
N LEU A 95 -17.51 -24.26 8.16
CA LEU A 95 -16.73 -23.32 7.34
C LEU A 95 -17.64 -22.31 6.61
N GLN A 96 -18.82 -22.73 6.15
CA GLN A 96 -19.78 -21.83 5.51
C GLN A 96 -20.32 -20.78 6.49
N GLU A 97 -20.62 -21.19 7.73
CA GLU A 97 -21.03 -20.28 8.80
C GLU A 97 -19.90 -19.34 9.22
N TYR A 98 -18.66 -19.84 9.28
CA TYR A 98 -17.48 -19.03 9.59
C TYR A 98 -17.22 -17.98 8.51
N GLN A 99 -17.30 -18.35 7.22
CA GLN A 99 -17.20 -17.41 6.11
C GLN A 99 -18.31 -16.35 6.14
N ASN A 100 -19.53 -16.74 6.48
CA ASN A 100 -20.65 -15.81 6.62
C ASN A 100 -20.44 -14.86 7.81
N TYR A 101 -19.93 -15.38 8.94
CA TYR A 101 -19.53 -14.59 10.10
C TYR A 101 -18.44 -13.56 9.73
N LEU A 102 -17.38 -13.99 9.06
CA LEU A 102 -16.31 -13.10 8.59
C LEU A 102 -16.82 -12.00 7.65
N LYS A 103 -17.84 -12.28 6.82
CA LYS A 103 -18.49 -11.29 5.96
C LYS A 103 -19.35 -10.31 6.77
N SER A 104 -20.03 -10.79 7.81
CA SER A 104 -20.92 -9.98 8.63
C SER A 104 -20.20 -9.06 9.62
N LEU A 105 -18.94 -9.36 9.98
CA LEU A 105 -18.16 -8.59 10.95
C LEU A 105 -18.17 -7.09 10.65
N ASN A 106 -18.73 -6.30 11.56
CA ASN A 106 -18.69 -4.84 11.50
C ASN A 106 -17.50 -4.26 12.28
N TYR A 107 -17.29 -2.95 12.15
CA TYR A 107 -16.15 -2.26 12.76
C TYR A 107 -16.08 -2.43 14.28
N TYR A 108 -17.21 -2.35 15.00
CA TYR A 108 -17.24 -2.51 16.46
C TYR A 108 -16.93 -3.94 16.91
N GLU A 109 -17.43 -4.93 16.18
CA GLU A 109 -17.12 -6.33 16.44
C GLU A 109 -15.63 -6.61 16.21
N CYS A 110 -15.04 -6.05 15.14
CA CYS A 110 -13.60 -6.14 14.89
C CYS A 110 -12.77 -5.53 16.02
N ILE A 111 -13.19 -4.40 16.62
CA ILE A 111 -12.49 -3.82 17.78
C ILE A 111 -12.52 -4.76 18.97
N ILE A 112 -13.67 -5.38 19.25
CA ILE A 112 -13.80 -6.31 20.38
C ILE A 112 -12.85 -7.49 20.18
N LEU A 113 -12.83 -8.07 18.97
CA LEU A 113 -11.92 -9.16 18.62
C LEU A 113 -10.45 -8.75 18.70
N ALA A 114 -10.08 -7.59 18.16
CA ALA A 114 -8.70 -7.08 18.15
C ALA A 114 -8.11 -6.92 19.56
N ARG A 115 -8.96 -6.63 20.56
CA ARG A 115 -8.58 -6.46 21.96
C ARG A 115 -8.47 -7.78 22.74
N GLN A 116 -8.87 -8.90 22.15
CA GLN A 116 -8.75 -10.19 22.82
C GLN A 116 -7.29 -10.61 22.90
N THR A 117 -6.84 -11.00 24.10
CA THR A 117 -5.44 -11.34 24.37
C THR A 117 -4.97 -12.61 23.64
N ASP A 118 -5.89 -13.46 23.22
CA ASP A 118 -5.67 -14.72 22.53
C ASP A 118 -5.75 -14.60 21.00
N LEU A 119 -6.01 -13.40 20.46
CA LEU A 119 -5.94 -13.11 19.04
C LEU A 119 -4.47 -13.16 18.57
N SER A 120 -3.96 -14.39 18.47
CA SER A 120 -2.59 -14.71 18.10
C SER A 120 -2.49 -14.86 16.58
N ILE A 121 -1.25 -14.94 16.08
CA ILE A 121 -0.94 -15.31 14.68
C ILE A 121 -1.65 -16.59 14.23
N ARG A 122 -2.09 -17.46 15.14
CA ARG A 122 -2.85 -18.67 14.80
C ARG A 122 -4.20 -18.38 14.13
N ASN A 123 -4.76 -17.18 14.33
CA ASN A 123 -5.97 -16.70 13.65
C ASN A 123 -5.65 -15.84 12.41
N LYS A 124 -4.61 -16.20 11.65
CA LYS A 124 -4.11 -15.36 10.53
C LYS A 124 -5.19 -15.04 9.50
N HIS A 125 -6.10 -15.95 9.19
CA HIS A 125 -7.20 -15.71 8.25
C HIS A 125 -8.18 -14.64 8.77
N LEU A 126 -8.57 -14.71 10.04
CA LEU A 126 -9.39 -13.68 10.70
C LEU A 126 -8.66 -12.31 10.71
N LEU A 127 -7.37 -12.30 11.06
CA LEU A 127 -6.55 -11.08 11.07
C LEU A 127 -6.46 -10.45 9.68
N ILE A 128 -6.20 -11.26 8.65
CA ILE A 128 -6.19 -10.83 7.25
C ILE A 128 -7.54 -10.22 6.89
N LYS A 129 -8.65 -10.88 7.24
CA LYS A 129 -9.99 -10.38 6.93
C LYS A 129 -10.28 -9.04 7.62
N ILE A 130 -9.93 -8.92 8.90
CA ILE A 130 -10.10 -7.70 9.68
C ILE A 130 -9.27 -6.57 9.07
N LEU A 131 -7.98 -6.77 8.83
CA LEU A 131 -7.08 -5.74 8.30
C LEU A 131 -7.37 -5.38 6.84
N THR A 132 -7.87 -6.33 6.04
CA THR A 132 -8.33 -6.06 4.67
C THR A 132 -9.55 -5.15 4.67
N LYS A 133 -10.48 -5.34 5.61
CA LYS A 133 -11.71 -4.53 5.70
C LYS A 133 -11.45 -3.19 6.40
N TYR A 134 -10.61 -3.20 7.42
CA TYR A 134 -10.36 -2.09 8.33
C TYR A 134 -8.87 -2.04 8.68
N GLY A 135 -8.02 -1.51 7.79
CA GLY A 135 -6.57 -1.43 8.02
C GLY A 135 -6.20 -0.68 9.30
N SER A 136 -7.02 0.29 9.72
CA SER A 136 -6.87 1.03 10.99
C SER A 136 -7.02 0.18 12.25
N MET A 137 -7.39 -1.10 12.13
CA MET A 137 -7.41 -2.03 13.26
C MET A 137 -6.02 -2.39 13.78
N LEU A 138 -4.95 -2.15 12.99
CA LEU A 138 -3.58 -2.45 13.41
C LEU A 138 -3.24 -1.83 14.78
N LYS A 139 -3.72 -0.63 15.07
CA LYS A 139 -3.55 0.06 16.36
C LYS A 139 -4.04 -0.70 17.59
N PHE A 140 -5.03 -1.56 17.42
CA PHE A 140 -5.63 -2.33 18.51
C PHE A 140 -5.01 -3.72 18.68
N LEU A 141 -4.19 -4.17 17.72
CA LEU A 141 -3.56 -5.47 17.74
C LEU A 141 -2.30 -5.46 18.61
N ASN A 142 -1.87 -6.65 19.03
CA ASN A 142 -0.69 -6.80 19.86
C ASN A 142 0.63 -6.53 19.09
N GLU A 143 1.72 -6.39 19.85
CA GLU A 143 3.04 -6.07 19.31
C GLU A 143 3.64 -7.16 18.42
N GLU A 144 3.21 -8.42 18.56
CA GLU A 144 3.65 -9.51 17.69
C GLU A 144 3.10 -9.32 16.27
N ILE A 145 1.82 -8.96 16.16
CA ILE A 145 1.16 -8.70 14.87
C ILE A 145 1.71 -7.45 14.20
N LYS A 146 2.00 -6.40 14.97
CA LYS A 146 2.62 -5.16 14.44
C LYS A 146 4.03 -5.34 13.89
N LYS A 147 4.65 -6.51 14.12
CA LYS A 147 5.93 -6.94 13.54
C LYS A 147 5.77 -7.92 12.37
N ASP A 148 4.57 -8.47 12.13
CA ASP A 148 4.34 -9.35 10.98
C ASP A 148 4.22 -8.50 9.71
N LYS A 149 5.30 -8.46 8.93
CA LYS A 149 5.40 -7.72 7.67
C LYS A 149 4.19 -7.94 6.75
N LYS A 150 3.68 -9.17 6.61
CA LYS A 150 2.54 -9.46 5.72
C LYS A 150 1.25 -8.82 6.22
N LEU A 151 1.01 -8.88 7.53
CA LEU A 151 -0.20 -8.29 8.14
C LEU A 151 -0.12 -6.77 8.10
N VAL A 152 1.03 -6.18 8.41
CA VAL A 152 1.25 -4.73 8.29
C VAL A 152 1.09 -4.26 6.85
N LEU A 153 1.64 -4.98 5.87
CA LEU A 153 1.47 -4.66 4.45
C LEU A 153 -0.01 -4.60 4.05
N ILE A 154 -0.82 -5.57 4.49
CA ILE A 154 -2.27 -5.58 4.27
C ILE A 154 -2.94 -4.36 4.92
N ALA A 155 -2.55 -4.05 6.16
CA ALA A 155 -3.09 -2.91 6.90
C ALA A 155 -2.83 -1.59 6.19
N VAL A 156 -1.56 -1.28 5.86
CA VAL A 156 -1.18 -0.02 5.19
C VAL A 156 -1.73 0.07 3.78
N THR A 157 -1.90 -1.06 3.09
CA THR A 157 -2.52 -1.09 1.77
C THR A 157 -3.99 -0.67 1.83
N ASN A 158 -4.72 -0.99 2.91
CA ASN A 158 -6.14 -0.64 3.05
C ASN A 158 -6.38 0.65 3.86
N TYR A 159 -5.41 1.06 4.67
CA TYR A 159 -5.41 2.30 5.43
C TYR A 159 -3.97 2.80 5.59
N PRO A 160 -3.46 3.69 4.71
CA PRO A 160 -2.05 4.08 4.68
C PRO A 160 -1.48 4.61 6.00
N LEU A 161 -2.30 5.34 6.78
CA LEU A 161 -1.89 5.89 8.07
C LEU A 161 -1.72 4.81 9.16
N ALA A 162 -2.05 3.54 8.89
CA ALA A 162 -1.72 2.42 9.79
C ALA A 162 -0.20 2.25 9.97
N LEU A 163 0.62 2.89 9.12
CA LEU A 163 2.07 2.91 9.29
C LEU A 163 2.50 3.45 10.68
N GLU A 164 1.72 4.36 11.26
CA GLU A 164 1.90 4.87 12.64
C GLU A 164 2.04 3.75 13.68
N ASP A 165 1.24 2.68 13.50
CA ASP A 165 1.10 1.58 14.46
C ASP A 165 2.03 0.40 14.17
N ALA A 166 2.78 0.44 13.07
CA ALA A 166 3.75 -0.60 12.75
C ALA A 166 4.95 -0.56 13.70
N SER A 167 5.70 -1.67 13.81
CA SER A 167 6.98 -1.65 14.53
C SER A 167 7.98 -0.70 13.87
N GLU A 168 8.92 -0.17 14.65
CA GLU A 168 9.99 0.71 14.14
C GLU A 168 10.80 0.07 12.99
N GLU A 169 11.01 -1.26 13.06
CA GLU A 169 11.63 -2.02 11.96
C GLU A 169 10.83 -1.93 10.66
N LEU A 170 9.50 -2.02 10.72
CA LEU A 170 8.63 -1.96 9.55
C LEU A 170 8.32 -0.53 9.10
N LYS A 171 8.44 0.48 9.98
CA LYS A 171 8.49 1.90 9.59
C LYS A 171 9.76 2.26 8.81
N ASN A 172 10.79 1.43 8.93
CA ASN A 172 12.01 1.49 8.12
C ASN A 172 12.01 0.53 6.91
N ASP A 173 10.96 -0.29 6.76
CA ASP A 173 10.89 -1.23 5.63
C ASP A 173 10.39 -0.50 4.38
N LYS A 174 11.28 -0.36 3.40
CA LYS A 174 11.00 0.35 2.15
C LYS A 174 9.75 -0.14 1.42
N GLU A 175 9.45 -1.44 1.42
CA GLU A 175 8.27 -1.99 0.74
C GLU A 175 6.97 -1.55 1.45
N ILE A 176 6.97 -1.60 2.78
CA ILE A 176 5.84 -1.16 3.61
C ILE A 176 5.59 0.34 3.45
N VAL A 177 6.64 1.14 3.56
CA VAL A 177 6.53 2.60 3.46
C VAL A 177 6.07 3.01 2.06
N LEU A 178 6.66 2.44 1.00
CA LEU A 178 6.22 2.69 -0.39
C LEU A 178 4.74 2.35 -0.59
N ALA A 179 4.28 1.21 -0.07
CA ALA A 179 2.87 0.82 -0.16
C ALA A 179 1.93 1.84 0.49
N ALA A 180 2.34 2.44 1.61
CA ALA A 180 1.59 3.49 2.28
C ALA A 180 1.60 4.81 1.48
N VAL A 181 2.78 5.37 1.19
CA VAL A 181 2.93 6.70 0.59
C VAL A 181 2.43 6.78 -0.85
N THR A 182 2.43 5.65 -1.57
CA THR A 182 1.88 5.56 -2.93
C THR A 182 0.36 5.76 -2.94
N LYS A 183 -0.33 5.47 -1.84
CA LYS A 183 -1.79 5.70 -1.70
C LYS A 183 -2.13 6.99 -1.00
N ASN A 184 -1.39 7.36 0.04
CA ASN A 184 -1.51 8.65 0.71
C ASN A 184 -0.11 9.12 1.14
N GLY A 185 0.41 10.15 0.45
CA GLY A 185 1.75 10.66 0.72
C GLY A 185 1.94 11.22 2.13
N GLU A 186 0.86 11.60 2.83
CA GLU A 186 0.89 12.01 4.25
C GLU A 186 1.44 10.90 5.18
N ALA A 187 1.35 9.63 4.77
CA ALA A 187 1.88 8.52 5.56
C ALA A 187 3.40 8.62 5.78
N ILE A 188 4.13 9.42 4.99
CA ILE A 188 5.57 9.62 5.16
C ILE A 188 5.94 10.17 6.54
N TYR A 189 5.03 10.91 7.18
CA TYR A 189 5.20 11.45 8.54
C TYR A 189 5.54 10.37 9.57
N TYR A 190 5.12 9.12 9.32
CA TYR A 190 5.35 7.99 10.22
C TYR A 190 6.53 7.10 9.80
N ALA A 191 7.19 7.42 8.69
CA ALA A 191 8.35 6.68 8.23
C ALA A 191 9.59 7.01 9.09
N SER A 192 10.59 6.13 9.05
CA SER A 192 11.88 6.36 9.72
C SER A 192 12.67 7.51 9.06
N GLU A 193 13.68 8.03 9.77
CA GLU A 193 14.65 9.00 9.24
C GLU A 193 15.35 8.50 7.96
N GLU A 194 15.65 7.21 7.88
CA GLU A 194 16.27 6.61 6.69
C GLU A 194 15.29 6.58 5.50
N CYS A 195 14.01 6.30 5.74
CA CYS A 195 12.99 6.28 4.68
C CYS A 195 12.64 7.68 4.17
N ILE A 196 12.62 8.71 5.02
CA ILE A 196 12.46 10.11 4.56
C ILE A 196 13.70 10.65 3.84
N GLY A 197 14.82 9.93 3.89
CA GLY A 197 16.01 10.14 3.07
C GLY A 197 16.06 9.29 1.79
N ASP A 198 15.10 8.39 1.57
CA ASP A 198 15.04 7.58 0.36
C ASP A 198 14.31 8.34 -0.76
N TYR A 199 15.02 8.54 -1.87
CA TYR A 199 14.53 9.29 -3.01
C TYR A 199 13.22 8.73 -3.59
N GLU A 200 13.07 7.41 -3.66
CA GLU A 200 11.88 6.78 -4.27
C GLU A 200 10.65 6.96 -3.38
N ILE A 201 10.82 6.80 -2.06
CA ILE A 201 9.78 7.02 -1.05
C ILE A 201 9.31 8.47 -1.08
N VAL A 202 10.23 9.43 -0.95
CA VAL A 202 9.87 10.85 -0.91
C VAL A 202 9.23 11.29 -2.22
N LEU A 203 9.77 10.87 -3.37
CA LEU A 203 9.18 11.22 -4.66
C LEU A 203 7.76 10.66 -4.81
N ALA A 204 7.51 9.42 -4.36
CA ALA A 204 6.17 8.84 -4.34
C ALA A 204 5.22 9.60 -3.40
N ALA A 205 5.70 9.98 -2.21
CA ALA A 205 4.93 10.75 -1.24
C ALA A 205 4.54 12.13 -1.79
N VAL A 206 5.51 12.91 -2.27
CA VAL A 206 5.31 14.25 -2.83
C VAL A 206 4.36 14.24 -4.03
N LYS A 207 4.44 13.20 -4.87
CA LYS A 207 3.50 13.02 -5.99
C LYS A 207 2.06 12.86 -5.52
N ASN A 208 1.78 12.29 -4.36
CA ASN A 208 0.40 12.14 -3.85
C ASN A 208 -0.02 13.22 -2.86
N TYR A 209 0.94 13.78 -2.13
CA TYR A 209 0.76 14.81 -1.12
C TYR A 209 1.95 15.78 -1.17
N PRO A 210 1.83 16.92 -1.88
CA PRO A 210 2.98 17.83 -2.09
C PRO A 210 3.62 18.36 -0.81
N LEU A 211 2.86 18.46 0.29
CA LEU A 211 3.38 18.89 1.59
C LEU A 211 4.31 17.87 2.24
N ALA A 212 4.37 16.63 1.74
CA ALA A 212 5.38 15.63 2.14
C ALA A 212 6.83 16.10 1.93
N LEU A 213 7.04 17.18 1.17
CA LEU A 213 8.35 17.82 1.06
C LEU A 213 8.85 18.35 2.42
N GLU A 214 7.96 18.73 3.33
CA GLU A 214 8.32 19.18 4.69
C GLU A 214 9.02 18.07 5.49
N ASP A 215 8.56 16.83 5.34
CA ASP A 215 9.08 15.67 6.08
C ASP A 215 10.34 15.07 5.45
N ALA A 216 10.70 15.48 4.22
CA ALA A 216 11.87 14.94 3.52
C ALA A 216 13.18 15.36 4.19
N SER A 217 14.21 14.52 4.06
CA SER A 217 15.57 14.86 4.52
C SER A 217 16.07 16.16 3.88
N GLU A 218 17.00 16.85 4.55
CA GLU A 218 17.58 18.10 4.01
C GLU A 218 18.17 17.92 2.61
N GLU A 219 18.81 16.77 2.35
CA GLU A 219 19.35 16.41 1.04
C GLU A 219 18.26 16.35 -0.03
N LEU A 220 17.10 15.74 0.30
CA LEU A 220 16.00 15.59 -0.65
C LEU A 220 15.16 16.87 -0.80
N ARG A 221 15.15 17.76 0.21
CA ARG A 221 14.62 19.13 0.08
C ARG A 221 15.50 20.01 -0.81
N ASN A 222 16.74 19.60 -1.08
CA ASN A 222 17.62 20.18 -2.08
C ASN A 222 17.60 19.43 -3.43
N ASN A 223 16.84 18.34 -3.54
CA ASN A 223 16.75 17.59 -4.79
C ASN A 223 15.78 18.28 -5.75
N LYS A 224 16.34 18.83 -6.85
CA LYS A 224 15.58 19.56 -7.86
C LYS A 224 14.35 18.82 -8.39
N GLU A 225 14.44 17.51 -8.65
CA GLU A 225 13.31 16.75 -9.20
C GLU A 225 12.17 16.59 -8.18
N ILE A 226 12.51 16.29 -6.92
CA ILE A 226 11.53 16.17 -5.84
C ILE A 226 10.85 17.51 -5.59
N VAL A 227 11.63 18.60 -5.49
CA VAL A 227 11.09 19.94 -5.26
C VAL A 227 10.21 20.36 -6.44
N LEU A 228 10.63 20.14 -7.69
CA LEU A 228 9.80 20.38 -8.87
C LEU A 228 8.48 19.60 -8.81
N ALA A 229 8.52 18.33 -8.42
CA ALA A 229 7.31 17.50 -8.27
C ALA A 229 6.34 18.09 -7.22
N ALA A 230 6.85 18.70 -6.15
CA ALA A 230 6.04 19.34 -5.12
C ALA A 230 5.43 20.67 -5.61
N VAL A 231 6.27 21.60 -6.08
CA VAL A 231 5.86 22.97 -6.38
C VAL A 231 4.94 23.06 -7.59
N THR A 232 5.07 22.13 -8.54
CA THR A 232 4.17 22.05 -9.70
C THR A 232 2.73 21.71 -9.31
N LYS A 233 2.54 20.97 -8.21
CA LYS A 233 1.21 20.64 -7.68
C LYS A 233 0.71 21.66 -6.67
N ASN A 234 1.59 22.14 -5.79
CA ASN A 234 1.28 23.15 -4.80
C ASN A 234 2.48 24.08 -4.62
N GLY A 235 2.44 25.27 -5.24
CA GLY A 235 3.53 26.24 -5.19
C GLY A 235 3.86 26.74 -3.78
N LYS A 236 2.99 26.51 -2.79
CA LYS A 236 3.29 26.80 -1.38
C LYS A 236 4.42 25.96 -0.81
N THR A 237 4.68 24.80 -1.40
CA THR A 237 5.72 23.86 -0.96
C THR A 237 7.13 24.40 -1.17
N LEU A 238 7.30 25.46 -1.99
CA LEU A 238 8.58 26.15 -2.15
C LEU A 238 9.16 26.61 -0.81
N TYR A 239 8.30 26.93 0.16
CA TYR A 239 8.70 27.29 1.52
C TYR A 239 9.56 26.22 2.23
N TYR A 240 9.39 24.94 1.88
CA TYR A 240 10.12 23.84 2.51
C TYR A 240 11.40 23.45 1.77
N ALA A 241 11.59 23.95 0.55
CA ALA A 241 12.78 23.67 -0.26
C ALA A 241 14.04 24.28 0.40
N SER A 242 15.20 23.78 0.00
CA SER A 242 16.49 24.35 0.43
C SER A 242 16.70 25.78 -0.08
N ASP A 243 17.65 26.49 0.54
CA ASP A 243 18.09 27.81 0.11
C ASP A 243 18.59 27.79 -1.36
N GLU A 244 19.24 26.73 -1.80
CA GLU A 244 19.66 26.60 -3.21
C GLU A 244 18.47 26.40 -4.17
N CYS A 245 17.44 25.66 -3.75
CA CYS A 245 16.27 25.40 -4.58
C CYS A 245 15.36 26.62 -4.72
N ILE A 246 15.26 27.47 -3.69
CA ILE A 246 14.52 28.75 -3.79
C ILE A 246 15.24 29.80 -4.65
N GLU A 247 16.49 29.54 -5.02
CA GLU A 247 17.27 30.34 -5.99
C GLU A 247 17.30 29.72 -7.39
N ASP A 248 16.80 28.49 -7.58
CA ASP A 248 16.72 27.86 -8.89
C ASP A 248 15.56 28.48 -9.70
N TYR A 249 15.92 29.10 -10.82
CA TYR A 249 14.97 29.77 -11.70
C TYR A 249 13.81 28.87 -12.16
N GLU A 250 14.07 27.60 -12.47
CA GLU A 250 13.05 26.68 -12.98
C GLU A 250 12.06 26.28 -11.87
N ILE A 251 12.58 25.98 -10.68
CA ILE A 251 11.78 25.67 -9.49
C ILE A 251 10.89 26.86 -9.13
N VAL A 252 11.47 28.05 -9.03
CA VAL A 252 10.73 29.26 -8.66
C VAL A 252 9.68 29.60 -9.70
N LEU A 253 10.02 29.53 -10.99
CA LEU A 253 9.07 29.80 -12.06
C LEU A 253 7.89 28.82 -12.01
N ALA A 254 8.14 27.54 -11.74
CA ALA A 254 7.08 26.55 -11.55
C ALA A 254 6.21 26.87 -10.32
N ALA A 255 6.83 27.25 -9.20
CA ALA A 255 6.14 27.59 -7.97
C ALA A 255 5.23 28.80 -8.12
N VAL A 256 5.70 29.90 -8.71
CA VAL A 256 4.90 31.14 -8.86
C VAL A 256 3.75 30.97 -9.86
N LYS A 257 3.91 30.10 -10.87
CA LYS A 257 2.82 29.73 -11.80
C LYS A 257 1.69 28.97 -11.11
N ASN A 258 1.99 28.23 -10.04
CA ASN A 258 0.99 27.53 -9.25
C ASN A 258 0.46 28.39 -8.08
N TYR A 259 1.32 29.18 -7.45
CA TYR A 259 1.02 30.05 -6.31
C TYR A 259 1.85 31.35 -6.38
N GLY A 260 1.28 32.45 -6.89
CA GLY A 260 2.00 33.70 -7.18
C GLY A 260 2.68 34.31 -5.97
N ASN A 261 2.08 34.20 -4.79
CA ASN A 261 2.66 34.62 -3.53
C ASN A 261 3.87 33.79 -3.08
N ALA A 262 4.28 32.75 -3.82
CA ALA A 262 5.57 32.07 -3.62
C ALA A 262 6.75 33.04 -3.81
N LEU A 263 6.55 34.13 -4.56
CA LEU A 263 7.52 35.21 -4.74
C LEU A 263 8.02 35.82 -3.42
N LYS A 264 7.27 35.68 -2.32
CA LYS A 264 7.69 36.19 -1.01
C LYS A 264 8.87 35.44 -0.41
N TRP A 265 9.12 34.20 -0.83
CA TRP A 265 10.14 33.32 -0.26
C TRP A 265 11.48 33.34 -0.99
N VAL A 266 11.53 33.86 -2.21
CA VAL A 266 12.75 33.86 -3.04
C VAL A 266 13.61 35.09 -2.76
N SER A 267 14.89 35.07 -3.15
CA SER A 267 15.78 36.22 -2.98
C SER A 267 15.30 37.50 -3.67
N GLU A 268 15.87 38.61 -3.21
CA GLU A 268 15.74 39.90 -3.88
C GLU A 268 16.25 39.90 -5.32
N GLU A 269 17.16 39.00 -5.69
CA GLU A 269 17.66 38.92 -7.07
C GLU A 269 16.62 38.29 -8.00
N LEU A 270 15.98 37.19 -7.59
CA LEU A 270 14.88 36.61 -8.36
C LEU A 270 13.62 37.49 -8.37
N LYS A 271 13.40 38.33 -7.35
CA LYS A 271 12.37 39.38 -7.38
C LYS A 271 12.64 40.52 -8.37
N LYS A 272 13.83 40.59 -8.98
CA LYS A 272 14.14 41.46 -10.13
C LYS A 272 14.03 40.72 -11.47
N ASN A 273 13.79 39.42 -11.45
CA ASN A 273 13.54 38.68 -12.67
C ASN A 273 12.13 39.01 -13.19
N LYS A 274 12.09 39.84 -14.24
CA LYS A 274 10.85 40.33 -14.84
C LYS A 274 9.90 39.21 -15.27
N GLU A 275 10.41 38.07 -15.75
CA GLU A 275 9.57 36.95 -16.15
C GLU A 275 8.90 36.29 -14.95
N ILE A 276 9.66 35.95 -13.90
CA ILE A 276 9.13 35.36 -12.66
C ILE A 276 8.07 36.27 -12.06
N VAL A 277 8.36 37.57 -11.97
CA VAL A 277 7.43 38.55 -11.41
C VAL A 277 6.15 38.67 -12.23
N LEU A 278 6.26 38.73 -13.56
CA LEU A 278 5.08 38.81 -14.43
C LEU A 278 4.21 37.56 -14.28
N GLU A 279 4.80 36.36 -14.21
CA GLU A 279 4.06 35.12 -13.99
C GLU A 279 3.40 35.09 -12.61
N ALA A 280 4.10 35.53 -11.56
CA ALA A 280 3.56 35.62 -10.20
C ALA A 280 2.31 36.52 -10.12
N ILE A 281 2.38 37.73 -10.68
CA ILE A 281 1.27 38.70 -10.63
C ILE A 281 0.09 38.24 -11.51
N LYS A 282 0.38 37.64 -12.67
CA LYS A 282 -0.66 37.05 -13.53
C LYS A 282 -1.45 35.99 -12.75
N GLN A 283 -0.75 35.14 -12.00
CA GLN A 283 -1.35 34.11 -11.16
C GLN A 283 -2.15 34.74 -10.00
N ASP A 284 -1.51 35.56 -9.16
CA ASP A 284 -2.13 36.25 -8.02
C ASP A 284 -1.63 37.70 -7.95
N TYR A 285 -2.53 38.67 -8.12
CA TYR A 285 -2.18 40.08 -8.15
C TYR A 285 -1.60 40.57 -6.81
N THR A 286 -1.94 39.90 -5.70
CA THR A 286 -1.40 40.25 -4.37
C THR A 286 0.10 39.96 -4.29
N ALA A 287 0.67 39.18 -5.21
CA ALA A 287 2.11 38.98 -5.33
C ALA A 287 2.86 40.28 -5.66
N TYR A 288 2.18 41.31 -6.18
CA TYR A 288 2.75 42.62 -6.44
C TYR A 288 3.41 43.26 -5.21
N GLN A 289 2.91 42.95 -4.01
CA GLN A 289 3.50 43.45 -2.75
C GLN A 289 4.95 42.98 -2.52
N TYR A 290 5.35 41.86 -3.14
CA TYR A 290 6.66 41.24 -3.01
C TYR A 290 7.62 41.57 -4.15
N VAL A 291 7.19 42.38 -5.13
CA VAL A 291 8.03 42.79 -6.26
C VAL A 291 9.12 43.73 -5.78
N SER A 292 10.32 43.59 -6.34
CA SER A 292 11.43 44.51 -6.04
C SER A 292 11.07 45.97 -6.40
N GLU A 293 11.56 46.93 -5.63
CA GLU A 293 11.28 48.37 -5.87
C GLU A 293 11.66 48.83 -7.28
N GLU A 294 12.70 48.24 -7.86
CA GLU A 294 13.16 48.52 -9.22
C GLU A 294 12.10 48.17 -10.27
N LEU A 295 11.39 47.05 -10.07
CA LEU A 295 10.38 46.55 -10.99
C LEU A 295 8.96 47.08 -10.72
N LYS A 296 8.67 47.66 -9.55
CA LYS A 296 7.32 48.19 -9.24
C LYS A 296 6.85 49.25 -10.24
N ASN A 297 7.76 50.05 -10.78
CA ASN A 297 7.44 51.07 -11.78
C ASN A 297 7.65 50.60 -13.23
N ASP A 298 7.98 49.32 -13.45
CA ASP A 298 8.13 48.78 -14.80
C ASP A 298 6.79 48.83 -15.54
N ARG A 299 6.84 49.32 -16.78
CA ARG A 299 5.65 49.54 -17.61
C ARG A 299 4.86 48.24 -17.81
N ASP A 300 5.54 47.13 -18.07
CA ASP A 300 4.85 45.87 -18.38
C ASP A 300 4.19 45.28 -17.13
N ILE A 301 4.83 45.44 -15.96
CA ILE A 301 4.25 45.04 -14.68
C ILE A 301 3.01 45.88 -14.35
N LEU A 302 3.11 47.21 -14.43
CA LEU A 302 1.96 48.08 -14.15
C LEU A 302 0.79 47.83 -15.10
N LEU A 303 1.07 47.47 -16.36
CA LEU A 303 0.04 47.09 -17.33
C LEU A 303 -0.70 45.80 -16.95
N VAL A 304 -0.05 44.87 -16.25
CA VAL A 304 -0.69 43.63 -15.76
C VAL A 304 -1.49 43.92 -14.48
N VAL A 305 -0.92 44.68 -13.54
CA VAL A 305 -1.56 45.01 -12.27
C VAL A 305 -2.84 45.83 -12.47
N ASN A 306 -2.82 46.83 -13.36
CA ASN A 306 -3.97 47.72 -13.60
C ASN A 306 -5.15 47.06 -14.34
N LYS A 307 -5.03 45.80 -14.75
CA LYS A 307 -6.09 45.05 -15.48
C LYS A 307 -6.98 44.20 -14.58
N LYS A 308 -6.69 44.09 -13.29
CA LYS A 308 -7.47 43.34 -12.29
C LYS A 308 -8.10 44.28 -11.29
#